data_AF-A0A9D6YK14-F1
#
_entry.id   AF-A0A9D6YK14-F1
#
_cell.length_a   1.000
_cell.length_b   1.000
_cell.length_c   1.000
_cell.angle_alpha   90.00
_cell.angle_beta   90.00
_cell.angle_gamma   90.00
#
_symmetry.space_group_name_H-M   'P 1'
#
loop_
_entity.id
_entity.type
_entity.pdbx_description
1 polymer ?
#
loop_
_entity_poly.entity_id
_entity_poly.type
_entity_poly.pdbx_seq_one_letter_code
_entity_poly.pdbx_strand_id
1 'polypeptide(L)' 'MMPRLGEKYEMEVETVSQSREEYQSDAYRASGLPAAPAVMVENEVAAQGPEITAEKIEAVIRRHLGLPPLAA' A
#
# COMPACT_ATOMS: atom_id res chain seq x y z
N MET A 1 -5.38 -9.64 -6.47
CA MET A 1 -5.15 -8.43 -5.65
C MET A 1 -3.81 -7.85 -6.08
N MET A 2 -3.79 -6.58 -6.52
CA MET A 2 -2.62 -5.74 -6.89
C MET A 2 -1.85 -5.87 -8.24
N PRO A 3 -2.00 -6.87 -9.14
CA PRO A 3 -1.17 -6.88 -10.37
C PRO A 3 -1.49 -5.72 -11.32
N ARG A 4 -2.77 -5.30 -11.39
CA ARG A 4 -3.21 -4.33 -12.41
C ARG A 4 -2.69 -2.90 -12.20
N LEU A 5 -2.37 -2.48 -10.98
CA LEU A 5 -1.89 -1.11 -10.73
C LEU A 5 -0.39 -0.97 -10.99
N GLY A 6 0.42 -1.98 -10.60
CA GLY A 6 1.84 -2.04 -10.96
C GLY A 6 2.07 -2.27 -12.45
N GLU A 7 1.13 -2.90 -13.16
CA GLU A 7 1.14 -2.97 -14.62
C GLU A 7 0.72 -1.65 -15.29
N LYS A 8 -0.21 -0.90 -14.67
CA LYS A 8 -0.77 0.35 -15.23
C LYS A 8 0.18 1.53 -15.11
N TYR A 9 0.91 1.60 -14.01
CA TYR A 9 1.93 2.61 -13.76
C TYR A 9 3.23 1.84 -13.63
N GLU A 10 4.21 2.11 -14.50
CA GLU A 10 5.50 1.42 -14.48
C GLU A 10 6.23 1.75 -13.16
N MET A 11 6.02 0.91 -12.14
CA MET A 11 6.52 1.09 -10.78
C MET A 11 7.01 -0.23 -10.19
N GLU A 12 7.94 -0.12 -9.24
CA GLU A 12 8.38 -1.25 -8.45
C GLU A 12 7.31 -1.60 -7.40
N VAL A 13 6.96 -2.88 -7.31
CA VAL A 13 5.99 -3.39 -6.32
C VAL A 13 6.67 -4.45 -5.47
N GLU A 14 6.87 -4.12 -4.20
CA GLU A 14 7.32 -5.07 -3.19
C GLU A 14 6.11 -5.67 -2.44
N THR A 15 6.16 -6.97 -2.15
CA THR A 15 5.16 -7.63 -1.31
C THR A 15 5.83 -8.24 -0.09
N VAL A 16 5.59 -7.66 1.08
CA VAL A 16 6.04 -8.20 2.37
C VAL A 16 4.94 -9.09 2.94
N SER A 17 5.20 -10.40 3.01
CA SER A 17 4.30 -11.39 3.59
C SER A 17 4.99 -12.14 4.71
N GLN A 18 4.50 -11.97 5.94
CA GLN A 18 5.02 -12.61 7.14
C GLN A 18 3.96 -13.48 7.82
N SER A 19 4.36 -14.28 8.81
CA SER A 19 3.41 -15.05 9.60
C SER A 19 2.54 -14.13 10.47
N ARG A 20 1.37 -14.62 10.89
CA ARG A 20 0.50 -13.87 11.80
C ARG A 20 1.21 -13.52 13.11
N GLU A 21 2.04 -14.42 13.63
CA GLU A 21 2.80 -14.19 14.86
C GLU A 21 3.86 -13.09 14.66
N GLU A 22 4.55 -13.07 13.52
CA GLU A 22 5.53 -12.02 13.22
C GLU A 22 4.86 -10.64 13.14
N TYR A 23 3.72 -10.52 12.45
CA TYR A 23 2.96 -9.26 12.41
C TYR A 23 2.46 -8.80 13.78
N GLN A 24 2.29 -9.72 14.73
CA GLN A 24 1.86 -9.42 16.10
C GLN A 24 3.04 -9.20 17.07
N SER A 25 4.27 -9.42 16.60
CA SER A 25 5.47 -9.27 17.42
C SER A 25 5.77 -7.80 17.72
N ASP A 26 6.44 -7.56 18.85
CA ASP A 26 6.88 -6.21 19.20
C ASP A 26 7.97 -5.70 18.25
N ALA A 27 8.75 -6.60 17.65
CA ALA A 27 9.72 -6.27 16.61
C ALA A 27 9.04 -5.66 15.38
N TYR A 28 7.94 -6.24 14.91
CA TYR A 28 7.16 -5.66 13.80
C TYR A 28 6.54 -4.32 14.19
N ARG A 29 5.99 -4.20 15.41
CA ARG A 29 5.47 -2.92 15.91
C ARG A 29 6.55 -1.82 15.97
N ALA A 30 7.79 -2.19 16.28
CA ALA A 30 8.92 -1.27 16.32
C ALA A 30 9.49 -0.92 14.93
N SER A 31 9.14 -1.67 13.88
CA SER A 31 9.63 -1.43 12.51
C SER A 31 9.12 -0.13 11.87
N GLY A 32 8.08 0.47 12.45
CA GLY A 32 7.41 1.65 11.89
C GLY A 32 6.46 1.33 10.72
N LEU A 33 6.34 0.05 10.34
CA LEU A 33 5.40 -0.39 9.33
C LEU A 33 3.96 -0.40 9.87
N PRO A 34 2.96 -0.13 9.02
CA PRO A 34 1.56 -0.20 9.40
C PRO A 34 1.16 -1.64 9.74
N ALA A 35 0.14 -1.77 10.59
CA ALA A 35 -0.46 -3.07 10.87
C ALA A 35 -1.04 -3.69 9.59
N ALA A 36 -0.67 -4.93 9.31
CA ALA A 36 -1.16 -5.67 8.17
C ALA A 36 -2.66 -6.04 8.32
N PRO A 37 -3.44 -6.13 7.24
CA PRO A 37 -3.06 -5.82 5.85
C PRO A 37 -2.99 -4.31 5.63
N ALA A 38 -1.98 -3.85 4.89
CA ALA A 38 -1.81 -2.44 4.51
C ALA A 38 -1.09 -2.34 3.17
N VAL A 39 -1.30 -1.22 2.48
CA VAL A 39 -0.58 -0.84 1.26
C VAL A 39 0.07 0.50 1.51
N MET A 40 1.38 0.58 1.26
CA MET A 40 2.14 1.81 1.26
C MET A 40 2.51 2.20 -0.16
N VAL A 41 2.59 3.50 -0.42
CA VAL A 41 3.16 4.08 -1.63
C VAL A 41 4.25 5.03 -1.15
N GLU A 42 5.50 4.76 -1.53
CA GLU A 42 6.67 5.41 -0.95
C GLU A 42 6.67 5.27 0.58
N ASN A 43 6.59 6.38 1.32
CA ASN A 43 6.59 6.41 2.78
C ASN A 43 5.20 6.72 3.38
N GLU A 44 4.14 6.57 2.59
CA GLU A 44 2.77 6.90 2.99
C GLU A 44 1.87 5.66 2.98
N VAL A 45 1.04 5.52 4.02
CA VAL A 45 0.01 4.48 4.08
C VAL A 45 -1.15 4.87 3.15
N ALA A 46 -1.23 4.23 1.99
CA ALA A 46 -2.26 4.51 1.00
C ALA A 46 -3.62 3.90 1.37
N ALA A 47 -3.61 2.70 1.96
CA ALA A 47 -4.81 2.07 2.50
C ALA A 47 -4.47 1.01 3.56
N GLN A 48 -5.38 0.76 4.49
CA GLN A 48 -5.19 -0.21 5.57
C GLN A 48 -6.48 -0.97 5.89
N GLY A 49 -6.34 -2.26 6.23
CA GLY A 49 -7.42 -3.09 6.72
C GLY A 49 -8.54 -3.32 5.68
N PRO A 50 -9.82 -3.28 6.09
CA PRO A 50 -10.96 -3.54 5.20
C PRO A 50 -11.17 -2.43 4.16
N GLU A 51 -10.54 -1.28 4.32
CA GLU A 51 -10.69 -0.14 3.41
C GLU A 51 -9.72 -0.16 2.21
N ILE A 52 -8.99 -1.25 2.00
CA ILE A 52 -8.07 -1.38 0.87
C ILE A 52 -8.87 -1.50 -0.44
N THR A 53 -8.97 -0.38 -1.15
CA THR A 53 -9.57 -0.31 -2.49
C THR A 53 -8.56 0.18 -3.53
N ALA A 54 -8.74 -0.26 -4.78
CA ALA A 54 -7.87 0.17 -5.88
C ALA A 54 -7.95 1.69 -6.10
N GLU A 55 -9.11 2.32 -5.91
CA GLU A 55 -9.27 3.77 -6.08
C GLU A 55 -8.47 4.56 -5.05
N LYS A 56 -8.46 4.14 -3.78
CA LYS A 56 -7.67 4.81 -2.74
C LYS A 56 -6.16 4.71 -3.02
N ILE A 57 -5.70 3.52 -3.39
CA ILE A 57 -4.29 3.31 -3.75
C ILE A 57 -3.92 4.11 -5.00
N GLU A 58 -4.75 4.07 -6.04
CA GLU A 58 -4.51 4.79 -7.29
C GLU A 58 -4.51 6.31 -7.09
N ALA A 59 -5.38 6.86 -6.24
CA ALA A 59 -5.38 8.28 -5.92
C ALA A 59 -4.04 8.72 -5.31
N VAL A 60 -3.48 7.91 -4.40
CA VAL A 60 -2.19 8.18 -3.76
C VAL A 60 -1.05 8.05 -4.77
N ILE A 61 -1.04 6.99 -5.59
CA ILE A 61 -0.09 6.82 -6.70
C ILE A 61 -0.09 8.04 -7.62
N ARG A 62 -1.26 8.46 -8.11
CA ARG A 62 -1.37 9.59 -9.05
C ARG A 62 -0.87 10.88 -8.42
N ARG A 63 -1.09 11.10 -7.13
CA ARG A 63 -0.54 12.24 -6.41
C ARG A 63 0.99 12.22 -6.39
N HIS A 64 1.61 11.08 -6.09
CA HIS A 64 3.08 10.94 -6.09
C HIS A 64 3.68 11.08 -7.50
N LEU A 65 2.96 10.64 -8.54
CA LEU A 65 3.36 10.79 -9.93
C LEU A 65 3.04 12.19 -10.54
N GLY A 66 2.40 13.10 -9.79
CA GLY A 66 1.99 14.42 -10.29
C GLY A 66 0.88 14.37 -11.35
N LEU A 67 0.13 13.27 -11.42
CA LEU A 67 -0.99 13.08 -12.35
C LEU A 67 -2.28 13.74 -11.79
N PRO A 68 -3.23 14.11 -12.66
CA PRO A 68 -4.51 14.63 -12.22
C PRO A 68 -5.26 13.61 -11.34
N PRO A 69 -6.17 14.07 -10.43
CA PRO A 69 -6.92 13.17 -9.57
C PRO A 69 -7.85 12.23 -10.36
N LEU A 70 -8.32 11.17 -9.71
CA LEU A 70 -9.35 10.29 -10.29
C LEU A 70 -10.59 11.12 -10.61
N ALA A 71 -11.12 10.94 -11.82
CA ALA A 71 -12.40 11.53 -12.18
C ALA A 71 -13.47 10.91 -11.28
N ALA A 72 -14.26 11.77 -10.65
CA ALA A 72 -15.38 11.39 -9.80
C ALA A 72 -16.53 10.75 -10.60
#